data_AF-A0A954WJ43-F1
#
_entry.id   AF-A0A954WJ43-F1
#
_cell.length_a   1.000
_cell.length_b   1.000
_cell.length_c   1.000
_cell.angle_alpha   90.00
_cell.angle_beta   90.00
_cell.angle_gamma   90.00
#
_symmetry.space_group_name_H-M   'P 1'
#
loop_
_entity.id
_entity.type
_entity.pdbx_description
1 polymer ?
#
loop_
_entity_poly.entity_id
_entity_poly.type
_entity_poly.pdbx_seq_one_letter_code
_entity_poly.pdbx_strand_id
1 'polypeptide(L)' 'HKSLELVPDTAGYLDTLGRCYYAKGDYANAVKYQTQAVRLDPHTQQIRRQLELFEKALAGKSSEAK' A
#
# COMPACT_ATOMS: atom_id res chain seq x y z
N HIS A 1 0.96 27.25 -20.78
CA HIS A 1 1.27 26.58 -19.50
C HIS A 1 -0.02 26.27 -18.77
N LYS A 2 -0.57 25.06 -18.96
CA LYS A 2 -1.65 24.56 -18.10
C LYS A 2 -0.93 23.92 -16.92
N SER A 3 -0.74 24.71 -15.87
CA SER A 3 -0.13 24.27 -14.63
C SER A 3 -0.79 22.96 -14.23
N LEU A 4 0.02 21.91 -14.10
CA LEU A 4 -0.39 20.65 -13.53
C LEU A 4 -1.14 20.98 -12.24
N GLU A 5 -2.45 20.75 -12.25
CA GLU A 5 -3.22 20.63 -11.03
C GLU A 5 -2.49 19.55 -10.24
N LEU A 6 -1.81 19.97 -9.17
CA LEU A 6 -1.22 19.12 -8.16
C LEU A 6 -2.39 18.42 -7.46
N VAL A 7 -3.06 17.53 -8.17
CA VAL A 7 -3.85 16.49 -7.54
C VAL A 7 -2.80 15.70 -6.78
N PRO A 8 -2.80 15.73 -5.44
CA PRO A 8 -1.89 14.87 -4.69
C PRO A 8 -2.07 13.47 -5.25
N ASP A 9 -0.98 12.88 -5.71
CA ASP A 9 -0.97 11.53 -6.26
C ASP A 9 -1.47 10.60 -5.16
N THR A 10 -2.79 10.41 -5.13
CA THR A 10 -3.49 9.90 -3.96
C THR A 10 -3.10 8.43 -3.79
N ALA A 11 -2.82 7.75 -4.91
CA ALA A 11 -2.23 6.43 -4.95
C ALA A 11 -0.82 6.40 -4.33
N GLY A 12 0.08 7.30 -4.70
CA GLY A 12 1.44 7.40 -4.15
C GLY A 12 1.48 7.77 -2.66
N TYR A 13 0.56 8.62 -2.20
CA TYR A 13 0.38 8.90 -0.78
C TYR A 13 -0.06 7.66 -0.01
N LEU A 14 -1.05 6.93 -0.52
CA LEU A 14 -1.54 5.68 0.09
C LEU A 14 -0.49 4.57 0.08
N ASP A 15 0.33 4.48 -0.98
CA ASP A 15 1.47 3.57 -1.06
C ASP A 15 2.49 3.87 0.04
N THR A 16 2.88 5.14 0.18
CA THR A 16 3.81 5.58 1.23
C THR A 16 3.26 5.28 2.62
N LEU A 17 1.97 5.57 2.85
CA LEU A 17 1.30 5.29 4.11
C LEU A 17 1.26 3.78 4.41
N GLY A 18 0.95 2.95 3.42
CA GLY A 18 0.98 1.48 3.54
C GLY A 18 2.36 0.97 3.95
N ARG A 19 3.42 1.49 3.32
CA ARG A 19 4.82 1.17 3.66
C ARG A 19 5.19 1.60 5.08
N CYS A 20 4.70 2.75 5.57
CA CYS A 20 4.90 3.18 6.95
C CYS A 20 4.25 2.21 7.96
N TYR A 21 3.02 1.78 7.71
CA TYR A 21 2.35 0.79 8.55
C TYR A 21 3.06 -0.56 8.52
N TYR A 22 3.54 -0.98 7.35
CA TYR A 22 4.34 -2.20 7.19
C TYR A 22 5.61 -2.14 8.04
N ALA A 23 6.36 -1.03 7.98
CA ALA A 23 7.57 -0.83 8.78
C ALA A 23 7.29 -0.80 10.29
N LYS A 24 6.10 -0.34 10.70
CA LYS A 24 5.62 -0.39 12.08
C LYS A 24 5.18 -1.81 12.51
N GLY A 25 5.15 -2.77 11.60
CA GLY A 25 4.67 -4.14 11.84
C GLY A 25 3.14 -4.27 11.85
N ASP A 26 2.42 -3.20 11.50
CA ASP A 26 0.96 -3.18 11.40
C ASP A 26 0.55 -3.57 9.97
N TYR A 27 0.69 -4.87 9.67
CA TYR A 27 0.44 -5.38 8.32
C TYR A 27 -1.04 -5.28 7.91
N ALA A 28 -1.96 -5.27 8.87
CA ALA A 28 -3.39 -5.11 8.59
C ALA A 28 -3.69 -3.73 7.99
N ASN A 29 -3.16 -2.66 8.60
CA ASN A 29 -3.29 -1.32 8.03
C ASN A 29 -2.46 -1.17 6.75
N ALA A 30 -1.28 -1.78 6.67
CA ALA A 30 -0.47 -1.77 5.44
C ALA A 30 -1.26 -2.29 4.24
N VAL A 31 -1.86 -3.48 4.35
CA VAL A 31 -2.71 -4.07 3.29
C VAL A 31 -3.91 -3.17 3.00
N LYS A 32 -4.60 -2.65 4.02
CA LYS A 32 -5.77 -1.79 3.83
C LYS A 32 -5.48 -0.56 2.97
N TYR A 33 -4.43 0.19 3.28
CA TYR A 33 -4.07 1.41 2.53
C TYR A 33 -3.48 1.08 1.15
N GLN A 34 -2.67 0.02 1.05
CA GLN A 34 -2.12 -0.42 -0.23
C GLN A 34 -3.21 -0.89 -1.20
N THR A 35 -4.26 -1.56 -0.71
CA THR A 35 -5.43 -1.92 -1.52
C THR A 35 -6.15 -0.69 -2.07
N GLN A 36 -6.26 0.39 -1.28
CA GLN A 36 -6.82 1.65 -1.77
C GLN A 36 -5.93 2.28 -2.85
N ALA A 37 -4.60 2.22 -2.69
CA ALA A 37 -3.65 2.69 -3.70
C ALA A 37 -3.81 1.93 -5.03
N VAL A 38 -3.92 0.59 -4.99
CA VAL A 38 -4.17 -0.24 -6.20
C VAL A 38 -5.50 0.10 -6.87
N ARG A 39 -6.54 0.42 -6.09
CA ARG A 39 -7.85 0.80 -6.65
C ARG A 39 -7.82 2.14 -7.38
N LEU A 40 -6.96 3.06 -6.95
CA LEU A 40 -6.81 4.39 -7.55
C LEU A 40 -5.88 4.37 -8.76
N ASP A 41 -4.78 3.62 -8.67
CA ASP A 41 -3.89 3.38 -9.79
C ASP A 41 -3.61 1.88 -9.96
N PRO A 42 -4.47 1.18 -10.72
CA PRO A 42 -4.26 -0.23 -10.99
C PRO A 42 -3.14 -0.48 -12.01
N HIS A 43 -2.64 0.51 -12.73
CA HIS A 43 -1.66 0.29 -13.80
C HIS A 43 -0.23 0.23 -13.26
N THR A 44 0.01 0.77 -12.08
CA THR A 44 1.32 0.76 -11.45
C THR A 44 1.67 -0.62 -10.87
N GLN A 45 2.55 -1.34 -11.57
CA GLN A 45 3.04 -2.65 -11.13
C GLN A 45 3.71 -2.61 -9.76
N GLN A 46 4.37 -1.50 -9.41
CA GLN A 46 5.00 -1.33 -8.10
C GLN A 46 3.98 -1.44 -6.96
N ILE A 47 2.86 -0.73 -7.05
CA ILE A 47 1.83 -0.67 -6.00
C ILE A 47 1.20 -2.04 -5.80
N ARG A 48 0.97 -2.78 -6.89
CA ARG A 48 0.49 -4.18 -6.83
C ARG A 48 1.49 -5.10 -6.13
N ARG A 49 2.77 -4.99 -6.47
CA ARG A 49 3.84 -5.80 -5.85
C ARG A 49 3.95 -5.55 -4.35
N GLN A 50 3.78 -4.30 -3.91
CA GLN A 50 3.76 -3.95 -2.50
C GLN A 50 2.54 -4.56 -1.77
N LEU A 51 1.37 -4.60 -2.43
CA LEU A 51 0.18 -5.25 -1.86
C LEU A 51 0.44 -6.74 -1.59
N GLU A 52 0.96 -7.46 -2.58
CA GLU A 52 1.29 -8.89 -2.44
C GLU A 52 2.32 -9.14 -1.32
N LEU A 53 3.31 -8.26 -1.16
CA LEU A 53 4.29 -8.32 -0.08
C LEU A 53 3.62 -8.15 1.30
N PHE A 54 2.71 -7.18 1.42
CA PHE A 54 2.03 -6.88 2.67
C PHE A 54 1.06 -8.00 3.07
N GLU A 55 0.34 -8.57 2.10
CA GLU A 55 -0.55 -9.72 2.32
C GLU A 55 0.22 -10.95 2.79
N LYS A 56 1.39 -11.23 2.19
CA LYS A 56 2.27 -12.32 2.65
C LYS A 56 2.76 -12.11 4.08
N ALA A 57 3.16 -10.89 4.43
CA ALA A 57 3.60 -10.59 5.79
C ALA A 57 2.45 -10.70 6.81
N LEU A 58 1.24 -10.26 6.45
CA LEU A 58 0.05 -10.42 7.27
C LEU A 58 -0.28 -11.90 7.49
N ALA A 59 -0.24 -12.71 6.43
CA ALA A 59 -0.48 -14.15 6.51
C ALA A 59 0.59 -14.86 7.36
N GLY A 60 1.87 -14.50 7.21
CA GLY A 60 2.98 -15.03 8.01
C GLY A 60 2.83 -14.73 9.50
N LYS A 61 2.42 -13.50 9.85
CA LYS A 61 2.18 -13.13 11.26
C LYS A 61 1.03 -13.92 11.89
N SER A 62 -0.02 -14.21 11.12
CA SER A 62 -1.14 -15.03 11.60
C SER A 62 -0.72 -16.49 11.85
N SER A 63 0.31 -16.99 11.16
CA SER A 63 0.83 -18.35 11.39
C SER A 63 1.82 -18.44 12.56
N GLU A 64 2.54 -17.38 12.89
CA GLU A 64 3.45 -17.35 14.07
C GLU A 64 2.72 -17.16 15.40
N ALA A 65 1.49 -16.66 15.38
CA ALA A 65 0.71 -16.38 16.60
C ALA A 65 -0.02 -17.60 17.19
N LYS A 66 0.35 -18.83 16.82
CA LYS A 66 -0.36 -20.07 17.20
C LYS A 66 0.48 -21.01 18.06
#